data_AF-A0A8S0YSQ9-F1
#
_entry.id   AF-A0A8S0YSQ9-F1
#
_cell.length_a   1.000
_cell.length_b   1.000
_cell.length_c   1.000
_cell.angle_alpha   90.00
_cell.angle_beta   90.00
_cell.angle_gamma   90.00
#
_symmetry.space_group_name_H-M   'P 1'
#
loop_
_entity.id
_entity.type
_entity.pdbx_description
1 polymer ?
#
loop_
_entity_poly.entity_id
_entity_poly.type
_entity_poly.pdbx_seq_one_letter_code
_entity_poly.pdbx_strand_id
1 'polypeptide(L)'
;MASETRVSILPKLTNENYANWKFRVQCLLEEKKLSEVTKTITVKERNKEDDAKARSLIVQCIPDRYLDIIKDSNTAGDMLKKLDEVFQRKSVFSKLHLRRKLLSLKLGDNKMEEYLYKF
;
A
#
# COMPACT_ATOMS: atom_id res chain seq x y z
N MET A 1 27.38 -10.19 -24.62
CA MET A 1 25.95 -9.92 -24.33
C MET A 1 25.83 -9.58 -22.86
N ALA A 2 25.95 -8.29 -22.52
CA ALA A 2 25.79 -7.84 -21.14
C ALA A 2 24.29 -7.70 -20.88
N SER A 3 23.72 -8.61 -20.10
CA SER A 3 22.35 -8.49 -19.63
C SER A 3 22.24 -7.24 -18.77
N GLU A 4 21.66 -6.18 -19.32
CA GLU A 4 21.29 -4.97 -18.59
C GLU A 4 20.43 -5.39 -17.41
N THR A 5 21.03 -5.32 -16.22
CA THR A 5 20.32 -5.49 -14.97
C THR A 5 19.47 -4.22 -14.83
N ARG A 6 18.23 -4.25 -15.34
CA ARG A 6 17.25 -3.21 -15.04
C ARG A 6 17.14 -3.16 -13.52
N VAL A 7 17.74 -2.14 -12.90
CA VAL A 7 17.51 -1.83 -11.50
C VAL A 7 16.06 -1.40 -11.40
N SER A 8 15.15 -2.37 -11.24
CA SER A 8 13.76 -2.10 -10.95
C SER A 8 13.74 -1.36 -9.62
N ILE A 9 13.58 -0.04 -9.66
CA ILE A 9 13.39 0.77 -8.46
C ILE A 9 12.08 0.29 -7.84
N LEU A 10 12.20 -0.59 -6.86
CA LEU A 10 11.04 -1.18 -6.21
C LEU A 10 10.27 -0.08 -5.49
N PRO A 11 8.93 -0.04 -5.65
CA PRO A 11 8.12 0.97 -5.00
C PRO A 11 8.25 0.82 -3.48
N LYS A 12 8.73 1.86 -2.80
CA LYS A 12 8.87 1.86 -1.34
C LYS A 12 7.58 2.34 -0.68
N LEU A 13 7.03 1.51 0.21
CA LEU A 13 5.84 1.87 0.97
C LEU A 13 6.16 2.93 2.03
N THR A 14 5.32 3.96 2.13
CA THR A 14 5.32 5.00 3.16
C THR A 14 3.96 5.07 3.83
N ASN A 15 3.76 5.98 4.80
CA ASN A 15 2.46 6.13 5.47
C ASN A 15 1.39 6.76 4.57
N GLU A 16 1.78 7.51 3.55
CA GLU A 16 0.86 8.37 2.78
C GLU A 16 0.67 7.89 1.34
N ASN A 17 1.59 7.08 0.82
CA ASN A 17 1.57 6.63 -0.57
C ASN A 17 0.94 5.25 -0.79
N TYR A 18 0.20 4.69 0.17
CA TYR A 18 -0.27 3.31 0.10
C TYR A 18 -1.05 3.00 -1.18
N ALA A 19 -1.97 3.88 -1.61
CA ALA A 19 -2.75 3.68 -2.84
C ALA A 19 -1.85 3.61 -4.10
N ASN A 20 -0.90 4.55 -4.22
CA ASN A 20 0.04 4.59 -5.34
C ASN A 20 1.03 3.42 -5.30
N TRP A 21 1.50 3.06 -4.11
CA TRP A 21 2.38 1.92 -3.89
C TRP A 21 1.68 0.61 -4.29
N LYS A 22 0.45 0.41 -3.83
CA LYS A 22 -0.35 -0.77 -4.16
C LYS A 22 -0.54 -0.91 -5.67
N PHE A 23 -0.88 0.18 -6.34
CA PHE A 23 -1.01 0.19 -7.80
C PHE A 23 0.30 -0.22 -8.49
N ARG A 24 1.45 0.32 -8.07
CA ARG A 24 2.76 -0.06 -8.62
C ARG A 24 3.09 -1.53 -8.38
N VAL A 25 2.80 -2.06 -7.19
CA VAL A 25 3.01 -3.48 -6.88
C VAL A 25 2.10 -4.38 -7.71
N GLN A 26 0.84 -3.97 -7.93
CA GLN A 26 -0.07 -4.70 -8.82
C GLN A 26 0.45 -4.75 -10.25
N CYS A 27 0.95 -3.64 -10.81
CA CYS A 27 1.57 -3.65 -12.13
C CYS A 27 2.80 -4.57 -12.22
N LEU A 28 3.64 -4.61 -11.18
CA LEU A 28 4.80 -5.52 -11.14
C LEU A 28 4.39 -6.99 -11.04
N LEU A 29 3.31 -7.29 -10.32
CA LEU A 29 2.75 -8.64 -10.26
C LEU A 29 2.14 -9.07 -11.60
N GLU A 30 1.45 -8.15 -12.29
CA GLU A 30 0.92 -8.37 -13.64
C GLU A 30 2.03 -8.61 -14.68
N GLU A 31 3.11 -7.82 -14.64
CA GLU A 31 4.29 -8.02 -15.51
C GLU A 31 4.87 -9.42 -15.36
N LYS A 32 4.90 -9.96 -14.13
CA LYS A 32 5.40 -11.31 -13.83
C LYS A 32 4.35 -12.40 -13.98
N LYS A 33 3.13 -12.09 -14.46
CA LYS A 33 1.98 -13.02 -14.58
C LYS A 33 1.56 -13.66 -13.25
N LEU A 34 1.79 -12.95 -12.13
CA LEU A 34 1.46 -13.38 -10.77
C LEU A 34 0.16 -12.77 -10.24
N SER A 35 -0.58 -12.02 -11.07
CA SER A 35 -1.80 -11.29 -10.69
C SER A 35 -2.90 -12.19 -10.10
N GLU A 36 -3.02 -13.41 -10.62
CA GLU A 36 -4.06 -14.35 -10.23
C GLU A 36 -3.84 -14.87 -8.81
N VAL A 37 -2.58 -15.05 -8.39
CA VAL A 37 -2.26 -15.55 -7.05
C VAL A 37 -2.61 -14.55 -5.94
N THR A 38 -2.57 -13.26 -6.25
CA THR A 38 -3.03 -12.22 -5.33
C THR A 38 -4.55 -12.13 -5.19
N LYS A 39 -5.32 -12.66 -6.15
CA LYS A 39 -6.79 -12.73 -6.07
C LYS A 39 -7.25 -14.01 -5.36
N THR A 40 -6.48 -15.09 -5.47
CA THR A 40 -6.79 -16.37 -4.83
C THR A 40 -6.50 -16.32 -3.32
N ILE A 41 -7.57 -16.28 -2.53
CA ILE A 41 -7.49 -16.34 -1.06
C ILE A 41 -7.31 -17.80 -0.58
N THR A 42 -7.77 -18.76 -1.37
CA THR A 42 -7.82 -20.18 -1.02
C THR A 42 -6.49 -20.90 -1.27
N VAL A 43 -5.91 -21.49 -0.22
CA VAL A 43 -4.61 -22.20 -0.27
C VAL A 43 -4.61 -23.43 -1.18
N LYS A 44 -5.79 -24.01 -1.48
CA LYS A 44 -5.93 -25.28 -2.20
C LYS A 44 -5.82 -25.18 -3.73
N GLU A 45 -6.11 -24.02 -4.32
CA GLU A 45 -6.17 -23.85 -5.78
C GLU A 45 -5.00 -23.04 -6.35
N ARG A 46 -4.05 -22.64 -5.49
CA ARG A 46 -2.93 -21.77 -5.88
C ARG A 46 -1.70 -22.58 -6.28
N ASN A 47 -1.00 -22.09 -7.30
CA ASN A 47 0.35 -22.52 -7.58
C ASN A 47 1.28 -22.00 -6.46
N LYS A 48 1.84 -22.92 -5.65
CA LYS A 48 2.71 -22.57 -4.51
C LYS A 48 3.96 -21.81 -4.93
N GLU A 49 4.47 -22.09 -6.13
CA GLU A 49 5.69 -21.45 -6.63
C GLU A 49 5.43 -19.99 -7.00
N ASP A 50 4.31 -19.71 -7.66
CA ASP A 50 3.91 -18.36 -8.03
C ASP A 50 3.50 -17.53 -6.80
N ASP A 51 2.89 -18.16 -5.79
CA ASP A 51 2.62 -17.53 -4.50
C ASP A 51 3.91 -17.13 -3.78
N ALA A 52 4.92 -18.01 -3.75
CA ALA A 52 6.21 -17.69 -3.16
C ALA A 52 6.91 -16.51 -3.88
N LYS A 53 6.84 -16.47 -5.21
CA LYS A 53 7.37 -15.35 -6.02
C LYS A 53 6.64 -14.05 -5.72
N ALA A 54 5.31 -14.08 -5.66
CA ALA A 54 4.49 -12.90 -5.36
C ALA A 54 4.74 -12.38 -3.94
N ARG A 55 4.80 -13.28 -2.94
CA ARG A 55 5.14 -12.94 -1.56
C ARG A 55 6.51 -12.30 -1.44
N SER A 56 7.53 -12.89 -2.07
CA SER A 56 8.89 -12.33 -2.07
C SER A 56 8.92 -10.92 -2.68
N LEU A 57 8.22 -10.70 -3.79
CA LEU A 57 8.13 -9.38 -4.41
C LEU A 57 7.47 -8.35 -3.48
N ILE A 58 6.37 -8.73 -2.81
CA ILE A 58 5.67 -7.86 -1.85
C ILE A 58 6.61 -7.50 -0.70
N VAL A 59 7.31 -8.47 -0.11
CA VAL A 59 8.29 -8.22 0.97
C VAL A 59 9.37 -7.22 0.52
N GLN A 60 9.92 -7.37 -0.67
CA GLN A 60 10.96 -6.46 -1.19
C GLN A 60 10.48 -5.03 -1.42
N CYS A 61 9.16 -4.83 -1.61
CA CYS A 61 8.57 -3.50 -1.80
C CYS A 61 8.17 -2.82 -0.48
N ILE A 62 8.37 -3.48 0.66
CA ILE A 62 7.90 -3.02 1.98
C ILE A 62 9.12 -2.75 2.88
N PRO A 63 9.17 -1.59 3.58
CA PRO A 63 10.19 -1.35 4.60
C PRO A 63 9.92 -2.18 5.86
N ASP A 64 11.00 -2.55 6.55
CA ASP A 64 11.05 -3.44 7.71
C ASP A 64 9.98 -3.16 8.78
N ARG A 65 9.70 -1.88 9.03
CA ARG A 65 8.69 -1.42 10.01
C ARG A 65 7.27 -1.94 9.79
N TYR A 66 6.97 -2.45 8.59
CA TYR A 66 5.66 -3.01 8.26
C TYR A 66 5.71 -4.53 8.04
N LEU A 67 6.87 -5.16 8.14
CA LEU A 67 6.99 -6.62 7.99
C LEU A 67 6.20 -7.34 9.09
N ASP A 68 6.12 -6.78 10.29
CA ASP A 68 5.30 -7.32 11.38
C ASP A 68 3.81 -7.46 11.03
N ILE A 69 3.30 -6.68 10.07
CA ILE A 69 1.90 -6.74 9.64
C ILE A 69 1.65 -7.99 8.78
N ILE A 70 2.65 -8.41 8.02
CA ILE A 70 2.53 -9.41 6.94
C ILE A 70 3.27 -10.72 7.23
N LYS A 71 4.12 -10.77 8.27
CA LYS A 71 4.92 -11.97 8.60
C LYS A 71 4.06 -13.20 8.90
N ASP A 72 2.88 -12.99 9.49
CA ASP A 72 1.95 -14.06 9.85
C ASP A 72 1.01 -14.45 8.69
N SER A 73 1.27 -13.97 7.48
CA SER A 73 0.45 -14.24 6.30
C SER A 73 0.98 -15.41 5.47
N ASN A 74 0.08 -16.35 5.18
CA ASN A 74 0.39 -17.58 4.46
C ASN A 74 0.26 -17.45 2.93
N THR A 75 -0.32 -16.37 2.44
CA THR A 75 -0.59 -16.14 1.01
C THR A 75 -0.26 -14.72 0.59
N ALA A 76 0.11 -14.51 -0.68
CA ALA A 76 0.34 -13.16 -1.22
C ALA A 76 -0.93 -12.28 -1.12
N GLY A 77 -2.09 -12.88 -1.37
CA GLY A 77 -3.38 -12.21 -1.23
C GLY A 77 -3.68 -11.78 0.22
N ASP A 78 -3.35 -12.63 1.20
CA ASP A 78 -3.53 -12.32 2.63
C ASP A 78 -2.59 -11.18 3.08
N MET A 79 -1.35 -11.15 2.58
CA MET A 79 -0.43 -10.04 2.84
C MET A 79 -1.02 -8.71 2.36
N LEU A 80 -1.52 -8.65 1.12
CA LEU A 80 -2.14 -7.44 0.58
C LEU A 80 -3.42 -7.05 1.34
N LYS A 81 -4.22 -8.04 1.78
CA LYS A 81 -5.44 -7.78 2.55
C LYS A 81 -5.12 -7.18 3.92
N LYS A 82 -4.16 -7.72 4.67
CA LYS A 82 -3.74 -7.14 5.95
C LYS A 82 -3.20 -5.73 5.80
N LEU A 83 -2.42 -5.48 4.74
CA LEU A 83 -1.96 -4.13 4.41
C LEU A 83 -3.16 -3.21 4.09
N ASP A 84 -4.14 -3.67 3.32
CA ASP A 84 -5.35 -2.90 3.03
C ASP A 84 -6.08 -2.52 4.33
N GLU A 85 -6.28 -3.48 5.24
CA GLU A 85 -6.97 -3.23 6.51
C GLU A 85 -6.27 -2.18 7.37
N VAL A 86 -4.93 -2.20 7.43
CA VAL A 86 -4.15 -1.24 8.22
C VAL A 86 -4.15 0.16 7.56
N PHE A 87 -3.83 0.23 6.27
CA PHE A 87 -3.62 1.51 5.60
C PHE A 87 -4.92 2.18 5.12
N GLN A 88 -5.97 1.41 4.77
CA GLN A 88 -7.29 1.99 4.50
C GLN A 88 -7.90 2.57 5.78
N ARG A 89 -7.80 1.86 6.91
CA ARG A 89 -8.28 2.37 8.21
C ARG A 89 -7.57 3.66 8.59
N LYS A 90 -6.24 3.72 8.43
CA LYS A 90 -5.46 4.96 8.62
C LYS A 90 -5.90 6.08 7.68
N SER A 91 -6.09 5.81 6.39
CA SER A 91 -6.52 6.82 5.41
C SER A 91 -7.89 7.42 5.77
N VAL A 92 -8.86 6.58 6.16
CA VAL A 92 -10.20 7.02 6.58
C VAL A 92 -10.13 7.83 7.87
N PHE A 93 -9.38 7.35 8.87
CA PHE A 93 -9.20 8.06 10.13
C PHE A 93 -8.53 9.43 9.92
N SER A 94 -7.47 9.50 9.10
CA SER A 94 -6.79 10.75 8.77
C SER A 94 -7.71 11.73 8.07
N LYS A 95 -8.52 11.29 7.09
CA LYS A 95 -9.50 12.14 6.41
C LYS A 95 -10.58 12.65 7.37
N LEU A 96 -11.09 11.80 8.26
CA LEU A 96 -12.08 12.19 9.25
C LEU A 96 -11.49 13.16 10.28
N HIS A 97 -10.26 12.92 10.73
CA HIS A 97 -9.54 13.80 11.64
C HIS A 97 -9.32 15.17 11.01
N LEU A 98 -8.87 15.23 9.75
CA LEU A 98 -8.71 16.47 8.99
C LEU A 98 -10.05 17.21 8.84
N ARG A 99 -11.14 16.50 8.52
CA ARG A 99 -12.49 17.10 8.46
C ARG A 99 -12.94 17.66 9.81
N ARG A 100 -12.73 16.93 10.91
CA ARG A 100 -13.04 17.42 12.26
C ARG A 100 -12.20 18.65 12.60
N LYS A 101 -10.90 18.64 12.27
CA LYS A 101 -10.01 19.79 12.47
C LYS A 101 -10.49 21.01 11.67
N LEU A 102 -10.86 20.80 10.39
CA LEU A 102 -11.42 21.84 9.53
C LEU A 102 -12.72 22.42 10.10
N LEU A 103 -13.64 21.58 10.56
CA LEU A 103 -14.90 22.02 11.17
C LEU A 103 -14.71 22.67 12.55
N SER A 104 -13.65 22.30 13.28
CA SER A 104 -13.30 22.88 14.58
C SER A 104 -12.53 24.20 14.48
N LEU A 105 -12.03 24.55 13.29
CA LEU A 105 -11.53 25.90 13.02
C LEU A 105 -12.73 26.82 13.09
N LYS A 106 -12.96 27.41 14.27
CA LYS A 106 -13.86 28.56 14.39
C LYS A 106 -13.28 29.64 13.48
N LEU A 107 -14.01 29.94 12.41
CA LEU A 107 -13.79 31.13 11.61
C LEU A 107 -14.11 32.30 12.55
N GLY A 108 -13.10 32.80 13.28
CA GLY A 108 -13.20 34.13 13.87
C GLY A 108 -13.41 35.14 12.75
N ASP A 109 -13.96 36.32 13.04
CA ASP A 109 -14.39 37.37 12.08
C ASP A 109 -13.34 37.83 11.03
N ASN A 110 -12.16 37.20 10.96
CA ASN A 110 -11.18 37.37 9.92
C ASN A 110 -11.63 36.68 8.62
N LYS A 111 -11.41 37.38 7.50
CA LYS A 111 -11.74 36.91 6.16
C LYS A 111 -11.15 35.52 5.90
N MET A 112 -11.99 34.61 5.41
CA MET A 112 -11.66 33.22 5.06
C MET A 112 -10.39 33.09 4.19
N GLU A 113 -10.11 34.10 3.38
CA GLU A 113 -8.91 34.25 2.56
C GLU A 113 -7.60 34.13 3.36
N GLU A 114 -7.54 34.74 4.56
CA GLU A 114 -6.31 34.81 5.37
C GLU A 114 -5.98 33.48 6.06
N TYR A 115 -7.00 32.63 6.29
CA TYR A 115 -6.82 31.28 6.84
C TYR A 115 -6.35 30.28 5.78
N LEU A 116 -6.70 30.47 4.51
CA LEU A 116 -6.30 29.57 3.41
C LEU A 116 -4.84 29.75 3.00
N TYR A 117 -4.24 30.92 3.22
CA TYR A 117 -2.81 31.16 2.97
C TYR A 117 -1.86 30.48 3.99
N LYS A 118 -2.40 29.94 5.10
CA LYS A 118 -1.61 29.26 6.15
C LYS A 118 -1.46 27.74 5.97
N PHE A 119 -2.10 27.16 4.94
CA PHE A 119 -1.99 25.75 4.55
C PHE A 119 -1.32 25.62 3.18
#